data_AF-U2TD79-F1
#
_entry.id   AF-U2TD79-F1
#
_cell.length_a   1.000
_cell.length_b   1.000
_cell.length_c   1.000
_cell.angle_alpha   90.00
_cell.angle_beta   90.00
_cell.angle_gamma   90.00
#
_symmetry.space_group_name_H-M   'P 1'
#
loop_
_entity.id
_entity.type
_entity.pdbx_description
1 polymer ?
#
loop_
_entity_poly.entity_id
_entity_poly.type
_entity_poly.pdbx_seq_one_letter_code
_entity_poly.pdbx_strand_id
1 'polypeptide(L)'
;MFTEKEVRILQTELQQGEQALSEEERQLLPELIDRLYKTETAYWEDELTPQESAQWEALKQEIDAQNEREEERLEALTEKTTAMQESPFIEGEWAKIRRSFLQWYEPMEWVRLVKSREASPYLKRIEQTYQSRFRQMYAQEEQRKIAGKSLTFLEAAQEASQIKASIREILTDELSH
;
A
#
# COMPACT_ATOMS: atom_id res chain seq x y z
N MET A 1 -24.28 -5.27 25.70
CA MET A 1 -23.50 -6.50 25.95
C MET A 1 -23.59 -7.47 24.81
N PHE A 2 -22.48 -8.15 24.52
CA PHE A 2 -22.43 -9.16 23.47
C PHE A 2 -22.90 -10.51 24.00
N THR A 3 -23.78 -11.16 23.25
CA THR A 3 -24.10 -12.57 23.47
C THR A 3 -22.93 -13.46 23.08
N GLU A 4 -22.89 -14.69 23.59
CA GLU A 4 -21.86 -15.67 23.20
C GLU A 4 -21.78 -15.88 21.68
N LYS A 5 -22.93 -15.84 21.00
CA LYS A 5 -23.00 -15.92 19.54
C LYS A 5 -22.32 -14.72 18.88
N GLU A 6 -22.56 -13.51 19.37
CA GLU A 6 -21.96 -12.29 18.82
C GLU A 6 -20.45 -12.22 19.08
N VAL A 7 -20.00 -12.61 20.28
CA VAL A 7 -18.56 -12.75 20.58
C VAL A 7 -17.90 -13.74 19.63
N ARG A 8 -18.54 -14.90 19.38
CA ARG A 8 -18.03 -15.89 18.42
C ARG A 8 -17.94 -15.33 17.01
N ILE A 9 -18.92 -14.55 16.56
CA ILE A 9 -18.91 -13.93 15.23
C ILE A 9 -17.70 -12.98 15.12
N LEU A 10 -17.51 -12.10 16.11
CA LEU A 10 -16.38 -11.17 16.15
C LEU A 10 -15.03 -11.90 16.19
N GLN A 11 -14.90 -12.94 17.00
CA GLN A 11 -13.68 -13.75 17.06
C GLN A 11 -13.41 -14.50 15.75
N THR A 12 -14.44 -15.02 15.10
CA THR A 12 -14.31 -15.75 13.82
C THR A 12 -13.89 -14.79 12.71
N GLU A 13 -14.46 -13.59 12.67
CA GLU A 13 -14.06 -12.54 11.74
C GLU A 13 -12.60 -12.14 11.96
N LEU A 14 -12.20 -11.87 13.21
CA LEU A 14 -10.82 -11.51 13.56
C LEU A 14 -9.80 -12.60 13.19
N GLN A 15 -10.15 -13.88 13.35
CA GLN A 15 -9.22 -14.99 13.15
C GLN A 15 -9.18 -15.54 11.72
N GLN A 16 -10.32 -15.56 11.05
CA GLN A 16 -10.51 -16.30 9.79
C GLN A 16 -11.04 -15.41 8.65
N GLY A 17 -11.33 -14.14 8.95
CA GLY A 17 -11.91 -13.18 8.03
C GLY A 17 -13.40 -13.38 7.82
N GLU A 18 -14.05 -12.35 7.26
CA GLU A 18 -15.49 -12.32 6.96
C GLU A 18 -15.95 -13.53 6.13
N GLN A 19 -15.10 -14.07 5.26
CA GLN A 19 -15.44 -15.21 4.41
C GLN A 19 -15.74 -16.50 5.19
N ALA A 20 -15.24 -16.63 6.42
CA ALA A 20 -15.50 -17.78 7.28
C ALA A 20 -16.90 -17.76 7.93
N LEU A 21 -17.58 -16.61 7.90
CA LEU A 21 -18.92 -16.45 8.43
C LEU A 21 -20.00 -16.91 7.46
N SER A 22 -21.12 -17.37 8.00
CA SER A 22 -22.34 -17.58 7.22
C SER A 22 -22.92 -16.24 6.73
N GLU A 23 -23.74 -16.27 5.68
CA GLU A 23 -24.37 -15.06 5.11
C GLU A 23 -25.17 -14.27 6.18
N GLU A 24 -25.89 -14.97 7.06
CA GLU A 24 -26.63 -14.36 8.16
C GLU A 24 -25.70 -13.68 9.18
N GLU A 25 -24.54 -14.28 9.48
CA GLU A 25 -23.56 -13.69 10.41
C GLU A 25 -22.85 -12.49 9.79
N ARG A 26 -22.55 -12.51 8.49
CA ARG A 26 -21.96 -11.37 7.78
C ARG A 26 -22.88 -10.16 7.78
N GLN A 27 -24.18 -10.36 7.60
CA GLN A 27 -25.16 -9.28 7.66
C GLN A 27 -25.22 -8.59 9.03
N LEU A 28 -24.82 -9.29 10.10
CA LEU A 28 -24.77 -8.75 11.46
C LEU A 28 -23.46 -8.03 11.78
N LEU A 29 -22.37 -8.32 11.06
CA LEU A 29 -21.03 -7.76 11.36
C LEU A 29 -21.00 -6.23 11.48
N PRO A 30 -21.59 -5.44 10.56
CA PRO A 30 -21.52 -3.99 10.64
C PRO A 30 -22.11 -3.44 11.95
N GLU A 31 -23.21 -4.04 12.43
CA GLU A 31 -23.83 -3.64 13.69
C GLU A 31 -22.99 -4.05 14.90
N LEU A 32 -22.34 -5.23 14.85
CA LEU A 32 -21.46 -5.69 15.91
C LEU A 32 -20.19 -4.84 16.03
N ILE A 33 -19.63 -4.39 14.90
CA ILE A 33 -18.49 -3.48 14.86
C ILE A 33 -18.85 -2.10 15.43
N ASP A 34 -20.00 -1.52 15.05
CA ASP A 34 -20.48 -0.27 15.64
C ASP A 34 -20.68 -0.39 17.16
N ARG A 35 -21.22 -1.54 17.61
CA ARG A 35 -21.39 -1.81 19.04
C ARG A 35 -20.06 -2.03 19.76
N LEU A 36 -19.04 -2.58 19.11
CA LEU A 36 -17.68 -2.70 19.64
C LEU A 36 -17.12 -1.32 19.99
N TYR A 37 -17.19 -0.36 19.06
CA TYR A 37 -16.72 1.02 19.30
C TYR A 37 -17.48 1.73 20.43
N LYS A 38 -18.81 1.52 20.51
CA LYS A 38 -19.61 2.05 21.61
C LYS A 38 -19.23 1.43 22.95
N THR A 39 -18.93 0.14 22.96
CA THR A 39 -18.49 -0.58 24.17
C THR A 39 -17.11 -0.10 24.63
N GLU A 40 -16.20 0.16 23.69
CA GLU A 40 -14.90 0.79 23.99
C GLU A 40 -15.08 2.15 24.65
N THR A 41 -15.96 2.99 24.10
CA THR A 41 -16.26 4.32 24.67
C THR A 41 -16.81 4.19 26.09
N ALA A 42 -17.80 3.32 26.30
CA ALA A 42 -18.39 3.07 27.61
C ALA A 42 -17.39 2.48 28.62
N TYR A 43 -16.41 1.69 28.17
CA TYR A 43 -15.31 1.19 29.02
C TYR A 43 -14.44 2.35 29.52
N TRP A 44 -14.06 3.27 28.63
CA TRP A 44 -13.25 4.43 29.00
C TRP A 44 -13.99 5.44 29.91
N GLU A 45 -15.32 5.49 29.81
CA GLU A 45 -16.17 6.35 30.63
C GLU A 45 -16.61 5.70 31.95
N ASP A 46 -16.09 4.51 32.29
CA ASP A 46 -16.44 3.71 33.46
C ASP A 46 -17.97 3.41 33.55
N GLU A 47 -18.65 3.34 32.40
CA GLU A 47 -20.10 3.10 32.31
C GLU A 47 -20.47 1.61 32.24
N LEU A 48 -19.47 0.75 32.07
CA LEU A 48 -19.66 -0.71 32.03
C LEU A 48 -19.74 -1.31 33.43
N THR A 49 -20.62 -2.30 33.61
CA THR A 49 -20.58 -3.10 34.84
C THR A 49 -19.32 -3.99 34.87
N PRO A 50 -18.89 -4.50 36.04
CA PRO A 50 -17.67 -5.31 36.14
C PRO A 50 -17.64 -6.54 35.21
N GLN A 51 -18.80 -7.16 34.97
CA GLN A 51 -18.92 -8.29 34.05
C GLN A 51 -18.73 -7.86 32.58
N GLU A 52 -19.22 -6.67 32.24
CA GLU A 52 -19.12 -6.10 30.90
C GLU A 52 -17.70 -5.65 30.59
N SER A 53 -17.06 -5.01 31.57
CA SER A 53 -15.64 -4.66 31.56
C SER A 53 -14.76 -5.88 31.30
N ALA A 54 -15.00 -6.98 32.02
CA ALA A 54 -14.24 -8.22 31.84
C ALA A 54 -14.45 -8.86 30.44
N GLN A 55 -15.68 -8.81 29.90
CA GLN A 55 -15.96 -9.30 28.54
C GLN A 55 -15.25 -8.45 27.48
N TRP A 56 -15.24 -7.13 27.65
CA TRP A 56 -14.54 -6.20 26.77
C TRP A 56 -13.03 -6.42 26.80
N GLU A 57 -12.41 -6.51 27.99
CA GLU A 57 -10.96 -6.71 28.13
C GLU A 57 -10.49 -8.00 27.46
N ALA A 58 -11.24 -9.10 27.61
CA ALA A 58 -10.92 -10.36 26.95
C ALA A 58 -10.99 -10.25 25.42
N LEU A 59 -12.00 -9.53 24.90
CA LEU A 59 -12.14 -9.31 23.46
C LEU A 59 -11.05 -8.37 22.93
N LYS A 60 -10.70 -7.33 23.68
CA LYS A 60 -9.64 -6.38 23.34
C LYS A 60 -8.27 -7.06 23.29
N GLN A 61 -7.96 -7.94 24.24
CA GLN A 61 -6.73 -8.73 24.20
C GLN A 61 -6.62 -9.59 22.94
N GLU A 62 -7.71 -10.21 22.50
CA GLU A 62 -7.72 -10.98 21.25
C GLU A 62 -7.52 -10.07 20.03
N ILE A 63 -8.20 -8.92 19.98
CA ILE A 63 -8.01 -7.92 18.91
C ILE A 63 -6.54 -7.48 18.84
N ASP A 64 -5.94 -7.13 19.98
CA ASP A 64 -4.55 -6.68 20.03
C ASP A 64 -3.58 -7.79 19.60
N ALA A 65 -3.82 -9.03 20.04
CA ALA A 65 -3.01 -10.17 19.63
C ALA A 65 -3.14 -10.50 18.13
N GLN A 66 -4.30 -10.28 17.51
CA GLN A 66 -4.46 -10.44 16.06
C GLN A 66 -3.76 -9.32 15.29
N ASN A 67 -3.86 -8.08 15.77
CA ASN A 67 -3.18 -6.94 15.16
C ASN A 67 -1.66 -7.14 15.17
N GLU A 68 -1.08 -7.60 16.29
CA GLU A 68 0.36 -7.91 16.39
C GLU A 68 0.78 -8.99 15.39
N ARG A 69 0.01 -10.07 15.26
CA ARG A 69 0.30 -11.13 14.27
C ARG A 69 0.20 -10.66 12.82
N GLU A 70 -0.77 -9.80 12.51
CA GLU A 70 -0.90 -9.24 11.17
C GLU A 70 0.24 -8.26 10.87
N GLU A 71 0.66 -7.45 11.85
CA GLU A 71 1.83 -6.59 11.75
C GLU A 71 3.10 -7.42 11.47
N GLU A 72 3.39 -8.45 12.27
CA GLU A 72 4.51 -9.38 12.04
C GLU A 72 4.46 -10.02 10.65
N ARG A 73 3.26 -10.40 10.20
CA ARG A 73 3.07 -10.98 8.86
C ARG A 73 3.37 -9.98 7.76
N LEU A 74 2.92 -8.73 7.90
CA LEU A 74 3.17 -7.66 6.94
C LEU A 74 4.66 -7.29 6.90
N GLU A 75 5.33 -7.23 8.05
CA GLU A 75 6.78 -7.06 8.14
C GLU A 75 7.51 -8.18 7.41
N ALA A 76 7.19 -9.44 7.71
CA ALA A 76 7.82 -10.60 7.06
C ALA A 76 7.57 -10.63 5.54
N LEU A 77 6.38 -10.21 5.10
CA LEU A 77 6.06 -10.07 3.67
C LEU A 77 6.93 -8.99 3.02
N THR A 78 7.09 -7.85 3.68
CA THR A 78 7.88 -6.70 3.20
C THR A 78 9.37 -7.03 3.12
N GLU A 79 9.93 -7.70 4.13
CA GLU A 79 11.32 -8.18 4.10
C GLU A 79 11.54 -9.14 2.94
N LYS A 80 10.60 -10.05 2.73
CA LYS A 80 10.66 -11.02 1.62
C LYS A 80 10.57 -10.32 0.26
N THR A 81 9.64 -9.40 0.06
CA THR A 81 9.44 -8.74 -1.24
C THR A 81 10.61 -7.83 -1.61
N THR A 82 11.15 -7.10 -0.64
CA THR A 82 12.32 -6.22 -0.82
C THR A 82 13.61 -7.01 -1.12
N ALA A 83 13.75 -8.22 -0.57
CA ALA A 83 14.85 -9.14 -0.90
C ALA A 83 14.70 -9.82 -2.29
N MET A 84 13.48 -9.94 -2.81
CA MET A 84 13.23 -10.55 -4.12
C MET A 84 13.63 -9.61 -5.26
N GLN A 85 14.34 -10.16 -6.24
CA GLN A 85 14.69 -9.48 -7.49
C GLN A 85 14.17 -10.24 -8.70
N GLU A 86 13.82 -9.51 -9.75
CA GLU A 86 13.54 -10.09 -11.06
C GLU A 86 14.81 -10.64 -11.72
N SER A 87 14.66 -11.65 -12.58
CA SER A 87 15.77 -12.25 -13.33
C SER A 87 15.38 -12.46 -14.80
N PRO A 88 16.10 -11.84 -15.76
CA PRO A 88 17.25 -10.96 -15.56
C PRO A 88 16.87 -9.62 -14.92
N PHE A 89 17.79 -9.04 -14.13
CA PHE A 89 17.60 -7.73 -13.52
C PHE A 89 17.46 -6.64 -14.59
N ILE A 90 16.51 -5.73 -14.40
CA ILE A 90 16.26 -4.61 -15.31
C ILE A 90 16.79 -3.32 -14.70
N GLU A 91 17.82 -2.77 -15.32
CA GLU A 91 18.34 -1.44 -14.99
C GLU A 91 17.41 -0.32 -15.50
N GLY A 92 17.50 0.85 -14.87
CA GLY A 92 16.73 2.03 -15.25
C GLY A 92 16.02 2.69 -14.08
N GLU A 93 15.77 3.99 -14.21
CA GLU A 93 15.14 4.80 -13.16
C GLU A 93 13.67 4.41 -12.98
N TRP A 94 12.95 4.20 -14.07
CA TRP A 94 11.52 3.88 -14.06
C TRP A 94 11.28 2.43 -13.63
N ALA A 95 12.11 1.50 -14.10
CA ALA A 95 12.11 0.13 -13.59
C ALA A 95 12.37 0.10 -12.08
N LYS A 96 13.31 0.91 -11.57
CA LYS A 96 13.58 1.03 -10.12
C LYS A 96 12.36 1.55 -9.36
N ILE A 97 11.76 2.65 -9.81
CA ILE A 97 10.57 3.24 -9.17
C ILE A 97 9.44 2.20 -9.12
N ARG A 98 9.08 1.58 -10.24
CA ARG A 98 7.99 0.61 -10.27
C ARG A 98 8.29 -0.65 -9.47
N ARG A 99 9.55 -1.13 -9.47
CA ARG A 99 9.97 -2.25 -8.61
C ARG A 99 9.74 -1.92 -7.14
N SER A 100 10.20 -0.75 -6.69
CA SER A 100 10.00 -0.33 -5.31
C SER A 100 8.51 -0.19 -4.98
N PHE A 101 7.71 0.41 -5.87
CA PHE A 101 6.27 0.48 -5.67
C PHE A 101 5.64 -0.90 -5.47
N LEU A 102 5.93 -1.86 -6.35
CA LEU A 102 5.44 -3.23 -6.25
C LEU A 102 5.92 -3.94 -4.98
N GLN A 103 7.15 -3.70 -4.54
CA GLN A 103 7.69 -4.34 -3.33
C GLN A 103 7.01 -3.86 -2.04
N TRP A 104 6.67 -2.57 -1.96
CA TRP A 104 6.15 -1.93 -0.75
C TRP A 104 4.62 -1.84 -0.72
N TYR A 105 3.98 -1.52 -1.85
CA TYR A 105 2.55 -1.22 -1.90
C TYR A 105 1.72 -2.34 -2.54
N GLU A 106 2.32 -3.15 -3.42
CA GLU A 106 1.65 -4.31 -4.04
C GLU A 106 2.45 -5.61 -3.88
N PRO A 107 2.87 -5.98 -2.65
CA PRO A 107 3.83 -7.06 -2.43
C PRO A 107 3.37 -8.42 -2.96
N MET A 108 2.06 -8.69 -2.93
CA MET A 108 1.50 -9.93 -3.47
C MET A 108 1.63 -10.00 -5.00
N GLU A 109 1.44 -8.87 -5.68
CA GLU A 109 1.62 -8.78 -7.13
C GLU A 109 3.10 -8.90 -7.51
N TRP A 110 4.01 -8.28 -6.72
CA TRP A 110 5.44 -8.49 -6.91
C TRP A 110 5.85 -9.96 -6.81
N VAL A 111 5.40 -10.64 -5.75
CA VAL A 111 5.66 -12.07 -5.55
C VAL A 111 5.12 -12.88 -6.74
N ARG A 112 3.92 -12.57 -7.22
CA ARG A 112 3.31 -13.22 -8.39
C ARG A 112 4.20 -13.06 -9.62
N LEU A 113 4.57 -11.82 -9.96
CA LEU A 113 5.38 -11.48 -11.14
C LEU A 113 6.76 -12.14 -11.12
N VAL A 114 7.44 -12.15 -9.97
CA VAL A 114 8.76 -12.78 -9.86
C VAL A 114 8.65 -14.29 -10.00
N LYS A 115 7.67 -14.93 -9.34
CA LYS A 115 7.46 -16.39 -9.43
C LYS A 115 7.03 -16.84 -10.83
N SER A 116 6.20 -16.06 -11.52
CA SER A 116 5.78 -16.33 -12.90
C SER A 116 6.86 -16.01 -13.94
N ARG A 117 8.00 -15.42 -13.52
CA ARG A 117 9.07 -14.92 -14.40
C ARG A 117 8.60 -13.81 -15.35
N GLU A 118 7.54 -13.11 -14.99
CA GLU A 118 6.99 -11.97 -15.74
C GLU A 118 7.55 -10.62 -15.29
N ALA A 119 8.18 -10.56 -14.11
CA ALA A 119 8.71 -9.32 -13.55
C ALA A 119 9.71 -8.62 -14.49
N SER A 120 10.68 -9.33 -15.05
CA SER A 120 11.67 -8.74 -15.98
C SER A 120 11.07 -8.20 -17.28
N PRO A 121 10.27 -8.96 -18.06
CA PRO A 121 9.66 -8.40 -19.26
C PRO A 121 8.66 -7.26 -18.95
N TYR A 122 7.99 -7.30 -17.80
CA TYR A 122 7.13 -6.22 -17.33
C TYR A 122 7.93 -4.94 -17.05
N LEU A 123 8.95 -5.01 -16.18
CA LEU A 123 9.77 -3.85 -15.82
C LEU A 123 10.54 -3.28 -17.02
N LYS A 124 10.97 -4.13 -17.95
CA LYS A 124 11.59 -3.68 -19.20
C LYS A 124 10.63 -2.84 -20.05
N ARG A 125 9.35 -3.22 -20.12
CA ARG A 125 8.33 -2.45 -20.83
C ARG A 125 8.06 -1.11 -20.16
N ILE A 126 7.99 -1.09 -18.83
CA ILE A 126 7.86 0.13 -18.04
C ILE A 126 9.02 1.08 -18.34
N GLU A 127 10.27 0.61 -18.23
CA GLU A 127 11.46 1.41 -18.49
C GLU A 127 11.45 2.03 -19.89
N GLN A 128 11.18 1.23 -20.92
CA GLN A 128 11.16 1.72 -22.30
C GLN A 128 10.07 2.77 -22.54
N THR A 129 8.87 2.52 -21.99
CA THR A 129 7.71 3.40 -22.19
C THR A 129 7.94 4.75 -21.52
N TYR A 130 8.31 4.73 -20.23
CA TYR A 130 8.48 5.94 -19.45
C TYR A 130 9.73 6.72 -19.86
N GLN A 131 10.81 6.04 -20.24
CA GLN A 131 11.97 6.72 -20.79
C GLN A 131 11.67 7.40 -22.14
N SER A 132 10.82 6.80 -22.97
CA SER A 132 10.37 7.43 -24.22
C SER A 132 9.51 8.67 -23.95
N ARG A 133 8.53 8.55 -23.05
CA ARG A 133 7.65 9.67 -22.64
C ARG A 133 8.46 10.81 -22.02
N PHE A 134 9.38 10.50 -21.12
CA PHE A 134 10.27 11.48 -20.51
C PHE A 134 11.04 12.29 -21.57
N ARG A 135 11.63 11.62 -22.56
CA ARG A 135 12.36 12.30 -23.65
C ARG A 135 11.44 13.18 -24.49
N GLN A 136 10.23 12.72 -24.80
CA GLN A 136 9.26 13.48 -25.57
C GLN A 136 8.82 14.75 -24.82
N MET A 137 8.45 14.61 -23.54
CA MET A 137 8.06 15.74 -22.70
C MET A 137 9.23 16.71 -22.50
N TYR A 138 10.44 16.20 -22.28
CA TYR A 138 11.62 17.03 -22.10
C TYR A 138 11.92 17.83 -23.37
N ALA A 139 11.89 17.21 -24.55
CA ALA A 139 12.12 17.91 -25.82
C ALA A 139 11.09 19.03 -26.06
N GLN A 140 9.82 18.79 -25.71
CA GLN A 140 8.77 19.81 -25.82
C GLN A 140 9.02 20.99 -24.86
N GLU A 141 9.33 20.72 -23.60
CA GLU A 141 9.59 21.76 -22.61
C GLU A 141 10.91 22.51 -22.88
N GLU A 142 11.96 21.81 -23.31
CA GLU A 142 13.23 22.41 -23.70
C GLU A 142 13.04 23.37 -24.89
N GLN A 143 12.27 22.97 -25.90
CA GLN A 143 11.95 23.83 -27.04
C GLN A 143 11.17 25.09 -26.61
N ARG A 144 10.31 24.98 -25.60
CA ARG A 144 9.51 26.10 -25.09
C ARG A 144 10.30 27.04 -24.18
N LYS A 145 11.17 26.48 -23.34
CA LYS A 145 11.78 27.20 -22.21
C LYS A 145 13.23 27.61 -22.44
N ILE A 146 13.97 26.87 -23.26
CA ILE A 146 15.42 27.04 -23.41
C ILE A 146 15.79 27.38 -24.86
N ALA A 147 15.31 26.59 -25.82
CA ALA A 147 15.72 26.72 -27.22
C ALA A 147 15.41 28.12 -27.78
N GLY A 148 16.40 28.74 -28.42
CA GLY A 148 16.26 30.06 -29.03
C GLY A 148 16.18 31.24 -28.05
N LYS A 149 16.30 31.01 -26.73
CA LYS A 149 16.34 32.07 -25.73
C LYS A 149 17.77 32.50 -25.42
N SER A 150 17.95 33.78 -25.12
CA SER A 150 19.23 34.34 -24.69
C SER A 150 19.46 34.09 -23.20
N LEU A 151 19.68 32.83 -22.83
CA LEU A 151 20.01 32.41 -21.46
C LEU A 151 21.53 32.29 -21.31
N THR A 152 22.05 32.63 -20.12
CA THR A 152 23.39 32.23 -19.73
C THR A 152 23.45 30.71 -19.52
N PHE A 153 24.66 30.15 -19.49
CA PHE A 153 24.84 28.72 -19.24
C PHE A 153 24.19 28.26 -17.92
N LEU A 154 24.34 29.04 -16.85
CA LEU A 154 23.78 28.68 -15.53
C LEU A 154 22.24 28.72 -15.54
N GLU A 155 21.64 29.72 -16.18
CA GLU A 155 20.19 29.82 -16.31
C GLU A 155 19.63 28.66 -17.15
N ALA A 156 20.28 28.33 -18.28
CA ALA A 156 19.89 27.19 -19.10
C ALA A 156 20.00 25.86 -18.35
N ALA A 157 21.05 25.67 -17.55
CA ALA A 157 21.23 24.49 -16.71
C ALA A 157 20.16 24.39 -15.60
N GLN A 158 19.82 25.52 -14.98
CA GLN A 158 18.77 25.59 -13.96
C GLN A 158 17.39 25.25 -14.56
N GLU A 159 17.04 25.87 -15.69
CA GLU A 159 15.79 25.58 -16.42
C GLU A 159 15.71 24.10 -16.82
N ALA A 160 16.80 23.54 -17.37
CA ALA A 160 16.84 22.13 -17.74
C ALA A 160 16.63 21.21 -16.52
N SER A 161 17.21 21.56 -15.37
CA SER A 161 17.03 20.81 -14.12
C SER A 161 15.57 20.85 -13.66
N GLN A 162 14.94 22.02 -13.67
CA GLN A 162 13.54 22.19 -13.28
C GLN A 162 12.58 21.43 -14.20
N ILE A 163 12.81 21.47 -15.52
CA ILE A 163 12.04 20.68 -16.49
C ILE A 163 12.15 19.18 -16.17
N LYS A 164 13.37 18.68 -15.96
CA LYS A 164 13.60 17.25 -15.65
C LYS A 164 12.89 16.85 -14.36
N ALA A 165 12.98 17.68 -13.31
CA ALA A 165 12.34 17.40 -12.03
C ALA A 165 10.80 17.36 -12.15
N SER A 166 10.20 18.35 -12.81
CA SER A 166 8.75 18.41 -13.00
C SER A 166 8.22 17.24 -13.83
N ILE A 167 8.90 16.88 -14.93
CA ILE A 167 8.49 15.72 -15.74
C ILE A 167 8.63 14.43 -14.94
N ARG A 168 9.70 14.28 -14.14
CA ARG A 168 9.90 13.11 -13.28
C ARG A 168 8.79 12.96 -12.25
N GLU A 169 8.38 14.05 -11.63
CA GLU A 169 7.28 14.05 -10.67
C GLU A 169 5.99 13.54 -11.31
N ILE A 170 5.59 14.11 -12.46
CA ILE A 170 4.39 13.69 -13.21
C ILE A 170 4.44 12.21 -13.56
N LEU A 171 5.57 11.75 -14.11
CA LEU A 171 5.69 10.36 -14.55
C LEU A 171 5.83 9.36 -13.40
N THR A 172 6.34 9.78 -12.25
CA THR A 172 6.43 8.94 -11.03
C THR A 172 5.06 8.76 -10.39
N ASP A 173 4.26 9.83 -10.34
CA ASP A 173 2.89 9.80 -9.86
C ASP A 173 2.04 8.83 -10.70
N GLU A 174 2.13 8.93 -12.03
CA GLU A 174 1.47 7.98 -12.95
C GLU A 174 1.93 6.52 -12.77
N LEU A 175 3.18 6.28 -12.34
CA LEU A 175 3.69 4.93 -12.09
C LEU A 175 3.25 4.33 -10.75
N SER A 176 2.75 5.18 -9.86
CA SER A 176 2.36 4.84 -8.50
C SER A 176 0.84 4.69 -8.35
N HIS A 177 0.08 4.86 -9.44
CA HIS A 177 -1.35 4.60 -9.57
C HIS A 177 -1.60 3.33 -10.42
#